data_AF-A0A7Y4QRW3-F1
#
_entry.id   AF-A0A7Y4QRW3-F1
#
_cell.length_a   1.000
_cell.length_b   1.000
_cell.length_c   1.000
_cell.angle_alpha   90.00
_cell.angle_beta   90.00
_cell.angle_gamma   90.00
#
_symmetry.space_group_name_H-M   'P 1'
#
loop_
_entity.id
_entity.type
_entity.pdbx_description
1 polymer ?
#
loop_
_entity_poly.entity_id
_entity_poly.type
_entity_poly.pdbx_seq_one_letter_code
_entity_poly.pdbx_strand_id
1 'polypeptide(L)'
;MKTAIKLFVAVFFILAAVRLTEAQNYSLTGKVRYADNNEIVTSGNVKAYGLSGIEIAEANITPEGDYILWLHYTEVDLIGFPNIEPEEDYVPTGYPNQTNPSLFTHIAIN
;
A
#
# COMPACT_ATOMS: atom_id res chain seq x y z
N MET A 1 -21.19 -26.15 -35.11
CA MET A 1 -19.89 -26.41 -34.44
C MET A 1 -18.90 -25.24 -34.52
N LYS A 2 -18.60 -24.68 -35.71
CA LYS A 2 -17.60 -23.60 -35.87
C LYS A 2 -17.90 -22.32 -35.06
N THR A 3 -19.17 -21.93 -34.95
CA THR A 3 -19.58 -20.70 -34.24
C THR A 3 -19.46 -20.82 -32.71
N ALA A 4 -19.82 -21.98 -32.17
CA ALA A 4 -19.72 -22.25 -30.73
C ALA A 4 -18.27 -22.30 -30.24
N ILE A 5 -17.35 -22.86 -31.05
CA ILE A 5 -15.92 -22.89 -30.73
C ILE A 5 -15.34 -21.46 -30.76
N LYS A 6 -15.71 -20.63 -31.75
CA LYS A 6 -15.28 -19.21 -31.78
C LYS A 6 -15.78 -18.43 -30.57
N LEU A 7 -17.03 -18.66 -30.16
CA LEU A 7 -17.61 -18.02 -28.97
C LEU A 7 -16.87 -18.46 -27.69
N PHE A 8 -16.62 -19.76 -27.55
CA PHE A 8 -15.88 -20.31 -26.42
C PHE A 8 -14.47 -19.72 -26.31
N VAL A 9 -13.74 -19.64 -27.44
CA VAL A 9 -12.40 -19.05 -27.48
C VAL A 9 -12.44 -17.56 -27.10
N ALA A 10 -13.40 -16.80 -27.60
CA ALA A 10 -13.55 -15.39 -27.24
C ALA A 10 -13.83 -15.20 -25.74
N VAL A 11 -14.75 -15.98 -25.17
CA VAL A 11 -15.07 -15.94 -23.73
C VAL A 11 -13.85 -16.34 -22.89
N PHE A 12 -13.11 -17.38 -23.30
CA PHE A 12 -11.90 -17.80 -22.61
C PHE A 12 -10.84 -16.70 -22.55
N PHE A 13 -10.59 -16.01 -23.66
CA PHE A 13 -9.62 -14.90 -23.67
C PHE A 13 -10.07 -13.70 -22.85
N ILE A 14 -11.37 -13.37 -22.84
CA ILE A 14 -11.91 -12.31 -21.97
C ILE A 14 -11.70 -12.68 -20.50
N LEU A 15 -12.04 -13.91 -20.11
CA LEU A 15 -11.84 -14.38 -18.73
C LEU A 15 -10.36 -14.42 -18.33
N ALA A 16 -9.47 -14.83 -19.25
CA ALA A 16 -8.04 -14.83 -19.01
C ALA A 16 -7.49 -13.41 -18.83
N ALA A 17 -7.93 -12.45 -19.65
CA ALA A 17 -7.54 -11.05 -19.53
C ALA A 17 -8.02 -10.44 -18.21
N VAL A 18 -9.28 -10.67 -17.82
CA VAL A 18 -9.83 -10.19 -16.54
C VAL A 18 -9.04 -10.77 -15.35
N ARG A 19 -8.71 -12.06 -15.38
CA ARG A 19 -7.90 -12.68 -14.32
C ARG A 19 -6.48 -12.12 -14.26
N LEU A 20 -5.88 -11.79 -15.40
CA LEU A 20 -4.54 -11.18 -15.43
C LEU A 20 -4.55 -9.79 -14.79
N THR A 21 -5.59 -8.99 -15.04
CA THR A 21 -5.72 -7.65 -14.45
C THR A 21 -5.99 -7.71 -12.94
N GLU A 22 -6.87 -8.59 -12.49
CA GLU A 22 -7.18 -8.77 -11.06
C GLU A 22 -6.00 -9.36 -10.27
N ALA A 23 -5.17 -10.19 -10.89
CA ALA A 23 -3.97 -10.75 -10.26
C ALA A 23 -2.93 -9.68 -9.88
N GLN A 24 -3.09 -8.44 -10.34
CA GLN A 24 -2.22 -7.33 -9.98
C GLN A 24 -2.68 -6.61 -8.70
N ASN A 25 -3.89 -6.87 -8.20
CA ASN A 25 -4.35 -6.30 -6.94
C ASN A 25 -3.93 -7.20 -5.77
N TYR A 26 -3.32 -6.62 -4.74
CA TYR A 26 -2.94 -7.32 -3.52
C TYR A 26 -3.25 -6.47 -2.29
N SER A 27 -3.43 -7.13 -1.15
CA SER A 27 -3.50 -6.45 0.13
C SER A 27 -2.15 -6.51 0.85
N LEU A 28 -1.76 -5.39 1.44
CA LEU A 28 -0.64 -5.29 2.34
C LEU A 28 -1.15 -4.99 3.74
N THR A 29 -0.71 -5.80 4.70
CA THR A 29 -1.09 -5.62 6.11
C THR A 29 0.15 -5.55 6.97
N GLY A 30 0.04 -4.82 8.07
CA GLY A 30 1.13 -4.66 9.01
C GLY A 30 0.69 -3.92 10.26
N LYS A 31 1.65 -3.70 11.16
CA LYS A 31 1.46 -2.94 12.39
C LYS A 31 2.37 -1.72 12.38
N VAL A 32 1.82 -0.55 12.68
CA VAL A 32 2.55 0.71 12.72
C VAL A 32 3.12 0.93 14.12
N ARG A 33 4.40 1.31 14.17
CA ARG A 33 5.12 1.59 15.41
C ARG A 33 5.97 2.84 15.27
N TYR A 34 6.16 3.57 16.36
CA TYR A 34 7.08 4.69 16.40
C TYR A 34 8.53 4.22 16.30
N ALA A 35 9.38 4.98 15.63
CA ALA A 35 10.75 4.57 15.30
C ALA A 35 11.73 4.67 16.50
N ASP A 36 11.46 5.54 17.46
CA ASP A 36 12.32 5.81 18.63
C ASP A 36 12.11 4.80 19.76
N ASN A 37 10.85 4.53 20.09
CA ASN A 37 10.46 3.78 21.29
C ASN A 37 9.78 2.45 20.96
N ASN A 38 9.50 2.20 19.68
CA ASN A 38 8.84 1.00 19.17
C ASN A 38 7.42 0.78 19.74
N GLU A 39 6.81 1.83 20.32
CA GLU A 39 5.43 1.85 20.77
C GLU A 39 4.47 1.76 19.58
N ILE A 40 3.27 1.25 19.83
CA ILE A 40 2.27 1.05 18.78
C ILE A 40 1.57 2.38 18.51
N VAL A 41 1.48 2.76 17.24
CA VAL A 41 0.63 3.87 16.81
C VAL A 41 -0.81 3.37 16.80
N THR A 42 -1.70 3.95 17.61
CA THR A 42 -3.09 3.46 17.78
C THR A 42 -4.13 4.29 17.03
N SER A 43 -3.71 5.36 16.34
CA SER A 43 -4.60 6.17 15.51
C SER A 43 -3.82 6.97 14.48
N GLY A 44 -4.40 7.19 13.31
CA GLY A 44 -3.72 7.82 12.19
C GLY A 44 -4.07 7.15 10.87
N ASN A 45 -3.25 7.38 9.86
CA ASN A 45 -3.33 6.72 8.56
C ASN A 45 -1.96 6.22 8.10
N VAL A 46 -1.97 5.22 7.23
CA VAL A 46 -0.81 4.77 6.46
C VAL A 46 -1.07 5.15 5.02
N LYS A 47 -0.11 5.83 4.40
CA LYS A 47 -0.17 6.23 3.00
C LYS A 47 0.90 5.50 2.21
N ALA A 48 0.54 5.08 1.01
CA ALA A 48 1.44 4.52 0.02
C ALA A 48 1.75 5.58 -1.04
N TYR A 49 3.03 5.75 -1.33
CA TYR A 49 3.54 6.62 -2.38
C TYR A 49 4.20 5.79 -3.47
N GLY A 50 3.92 6.10 -4.73
CA GLY A 50 4.67 5.53 -5.84
C GLY A 50 6.07 6.15 -5.94
N LEU A 51 6.94 5.58 -6.79
CA LEU A 51 8.32 6.07 -7.02
C LEU A 51 8.42 7.54 -7.46
N SER A 52 7.33 8.12 -7.97
CA SER A 52 7.22 9.54 -8.33
C SER A 52 6.92 10.46 -7.14
N GLY A 53 6.71 9.90 -5.94
CA GLY A 53 6.28 10.62 -4.75
C GLY A 53 4.79 10.98 -4.73
N ILE A 54 4.00 10.43 -5.64
CA ILE A 54 2.54 10.64 -5.69
C ILE A 54 1.87 9.63 -4.76
N GLU A 55 0.94 10.11 -3.92
CA GLU A 55 0.09 9.26 -3.10
C GLU A 55 -0.84 8.41 -3.99
N ILE A 56 -0.83 7.10 -3.77
CA ILE A 56 -1.60 6.13 -4.57
C ILE A 56 -2.65 5.38 -3.75
N ALA A 57 -2.48 5.30 -2.44
CA ALA A 57 -3.43 4.66 -1.54
C ALA A 57 -3.26 5.13 -0.10
N GLU A 58 -4.33 5.00 0.68
CA GLU A 58 -4.39 5.35 2.11
C GLU A 58 -5.22 4.31 2.86
N ALA A 59 -4.82 4.00 4.09
CA ALA A 59 -5.61 3.20 5.03
C ALA A 59 -5.55 3.77 6.44
N ASN A 60 -6.64 3.66 7.19
CA ASN A 60 -6.65 4.04 8.60
C ASN A 60 -5.89 3.03 9.45
N ILE A 61 -5.24 3.53 10.51
CA ILE A 61 -4.64 2.72 11.56
C ILE A 61 -5.72 2.37 12.58
N THR A 62 -5.86 1.09 12.91
CA THR A 62 -6.80 0.63 13.95
C THR A 62 -6.29 0.96 15.36
N PRO A 63 -7.13 0.90 16.40
CA PRO A 63 -6.70 1.07 17.80
C PRO A 63 -5.58 0.11 18.24
N GLU A 64 -5.47 -1.05 17.59
CA GLU A 64 -4.42 -2.05 17.82
C GLU A 64 -3.14 -1.75 17.04
N GLY A 65 -3.16 -0.72 16.20
CA GLY A 65 -2.08 -0.26 15.32
C GLY A 65 -1.95 -1.03 14.02
N ASP A 66 -2.94 -1.85 13.68
CA ASP A 66 -2.94 -2.59 12.42
C ASP A 66 -3.44 -1.72 11.27
N TYR A 67 -2.99 -2.02 10.05
CA TYR A 67 -3.49 -1.41 8.82
C TYR A 67 -3.70 -2.46 7.73
N ILE A 68 -4.60 -2.15 6.79
CA ILE A 68 -4.85 -2.96 5.59
C ILE A 68 -4.92 -2.02 4.39
N LEU A 69 -3.91 -2.09 3.52
CA LEU A 69 -3.80 -1.31 2.29
C LEU A 69 -4.08 -2.21 1.09
N TRP A 70 -4.85 -1.71 0.13
CA TRP A 70 -5.10 -2.40 -1.14
C TRP A 70 -4.31 -1.69 -2.24
N LEU A 71 -3.43 -2.42 -2.91
CA LEU A 71 -2.47 -1.90 -3.86
C LEU A 71 -2.54 -2.67 -5.18
N HIS A 72 -2.28 -1.97 -6.27
CA HIS A 72 -1.96 -2.57 -7.56
C HIS A 72 -0.45 -2.83 -7.61
N TYR A 73 0.00 -3.93 -8.20
CA TYR A 73 1.40 -4.39 -8.23
C TYR A 73 2.32 -3.28 -8.75
N THR A 74 2.93 -2.56 -7.81
CA THR A 74 3.82 -1.43 -8.03
C THR A 74 4.78 -1.36 -6.86
N GLU A 75 6.00 -0.87 -7.11
CA GLU A 75 6.89 -0.48 -6.02
C GLU A 75 6.30 0.73 -5.31
N VAL A 76 6.29 0.68 -3.98
CA VAL A 76 5.68 1.71 -3.13
C VAL A 76 6.55 1.96 -1.92
N ASP A 77 6.53 3.20 -1.45
CA ASP A 77 7.00 3.59 -0.13
C ASP A 77 5.79 3.78 0.79
N LEU A 78 5.89 3.28 2.02
CA LEU A 78 4.82 3.30 3.00
C LEU A 78 5.19 4.20 4.16
N ILE A 79 4.31 5.12 4.51
CA ILE A 79 4.52 6.08 5.58
C ILE A 79 3.30 6.11 6.49
N GLY A 80 3.51 5.96 7.80
CA GLY A 80 2.47 6.11 8.82
C GLY A 80 2.43 7.53 9.38
N PHE A 81 1.24 8.11 9.51
CA PHE A 81 1.01 9.43 10.11
C PHE A 81 0.08 9.30 11.33
N PRO A 82 0.59 9.50 12.56
CA PRO A 82 -0.22 9.50 13.79
C PRO A 82 -1.16 10.71 13.88
N ASN A 83 -2.34 10.54 14.48
CA ASN A 83 -3.31 11.64 14.67
C ASN A 83 -3.12 12.49 15.95
N ILE A 84 -2.43 12.00 16.99
CA ILE A 84 -2.58 12.52 18.37
C ILE A 84 -1.34 13.29 18.89
N GLU A 85 -0.24 13.36 18.16
CA GLU A 85 0.96 14.09 18.64
C GLU A 85 1.01 15.53 18.13
N PRO A 86 1.46 16.50 18.95
CA PRO A 86 1.72 17.85 18.47
C PRO A 86 2.81 17.81 17.38
N GLU A 87 2.70 18.67 16.37
CA GLU A 87 3.58 18.69 15.17
C GLU A 87 5.10 18.69 15.46
N GLU A 88 5.51 19.04 16.68
CA GLU A 88 6.90 19.10 17.14
C GLU A 88 7.43 17.77 17.73
N ASP A 89 6.56 16.86 18.18
CA ASP A 89 6.95 15.59 18.84
C ASP A 89 6.83 14.36 17.91
N TYR A 90 6.51 14.56 16.62
CA TYR A 90 6.49 13.46 15.66
C TYR A 90 7.88 12.83 15.53
N VAL A 91 8.09 11.68 16.17
CA VAL A 91 9.25 10.84 15.85
C VAL A 91 8.98 10.18 14.51
N PRO A 92 9.80 10.47 13.48
CA PRO A 92 9.48 10.07 12.14
C PRO A 92 9.61 8.55 11.99
N THR A 93 8.49 7.89 11.74
CA THR A 93 8.45 6.87 10.68
C THR A 93 8.43 7.50 9.27
N GLY A 94 8.71 8.81 9.19
CA GLY A 94 9.03 9.61 8.02
C GLY A 94 8.70 11.07 8.32
N TYR A 95 9.68 11.94 8.53
CA TYR A 95 9.41 13.33 8.88
C TYR A 95 8.79 14.03 7.66
N PRO A 96 7.78 14.90 7.84
CA PRO A 96 7.22 15.68 6.75
C PRO A 96 8.34 16.47 6.08
N ASN A 97 8.42 16.37 4.75
CA ASN A 97 9.34 17.08 3.86
C ASN A 97 10.65 16.38 3.45
N GLN A 98 10.88 15.09 3.75
CA GLN A 98 11.91 14.34 3.02
C GLN A 98 11.35 13.79 1.72
N THR A 99 11.55 14.55 0.64
CA THR A 99 11.19 14.24 -0.74
C THR A 99 11.95 13.05 -1.33
N ASN A 100 12.85 12.41 -0.55
CA ASN A 100 13.72 11.35 -1.04
C ASN A 100 13.36 9.99 -0.42
N PRO A 101 12.55 9.18 -1.11
CA PRO A 101 12.20 7.82 -0.68
C PRO A 101 13.40 6.87 -0.50
N SER A 102 14.58 7.18 -1.04
CA SER A 102 15.79 6.35 -0.89
C SER A 102 16.35 6.28 0.53
N LEU A 103 15.80 7.06 1.47
CA LEU A 103 16.23 7.09 2.88
C LEU A 103 15.36 6.20 3.78
N PHE A 104 14.34 5.55 3.20
CA PHE A 104 13.41 4.69 3.93
C PHE A 104 13.79 3.22 3.81
N THR A 105 13.28 2.42 4.76
CA THR A 105 13.40 0.95 4.74
C THR A 105 12.67 0.43 3.50
N HIS A 106 13.43 0.10 2.45
CA HIS A 106 12.89 -0.46 1.24
C HIS A 106 12.39 -1.88 1.52
N ILE A 107 11.08 -2.07 1.52
CA ILE A 107 10.48 -3.42 1.58
C ILE A 107 10.39 -3.93 0.15
N ALA A 108 11.45 -4.60 -0.30
CA ALA A 108 11.41 -5.32 -1.56
C ALA A 108 10.46 -6.53 -1.41
N ILE A 109 9.39 -6.55 -2.18
CA ILE A 109 8.53 -7.73 -2.31
C ILE A 109 9.22 -8.64 -3.34
N ASN A 110 9.85 -9.72 -2.87
CA ASN A 110 10.31 -10.82 -3.74
C ASN A 110 9.14 -11.66 -4.24
#